data_AF-A0A2N9MTX7-F1
#
_entry.id   AF-A0A2N9MTX7-F1
#
_cell.length_a   1.000
_cell.length_b   1.000
_cell.length_c   1.000
_cell.angle_alpha   90.00
_cell.angle_beta   90.00
_cell.angle_gamma   90.00
#
_symmetry.space_group_name_H-M   'P 1'
#
loop_
_entity.id
_entity.type
_entity.pdbx_description
1 polymer ?
#
loop_
_entity_poly.entity_id
_entity_poly.type
_entity_poly.pdbx_seq_one_letter_code
_entity_poly.pdbx_strand_id
1 'polypeptide(L)'
;MDQGDFSASNFLGLAQIRLKHGDTAEALQLLRRMQLVADPPFDSLMPAAALLRRFEHPSDAAEFLKARVAAVPWDANARAQLRQGLSALATDSNAPYRVRLEAAKTGAGGGAGELALLARGHITAAEANHPYYYEARLAAALATPDARTRVRLLMDAVAIRPDEHAPMLPLFRAAYEAGQFEVAHQAIWHGAASTDIAVARQMASVRERFDEELGGEAELREAKKGQSAAMQQQLDREIADLDQRAKRRAQNAVRRPEVTAGLEQGRVVRPRIEK
;
A
#
# COMPACT_ATOMS: atom_id res chain seq x y z
N MET A 1 -43.26 24.22 0.31
CA MET A 1 -42.73 23.42 -0.81
C MET A 1 -41.31 23.09 -0.44
N ASP A 2 -40.98 21.81 -0.32
CA ASP A 2 -39.70 21.32 0.20
C ASP A 2 -38.53 22.05 -0.46
N GLN A 3 -37.80 22.84 0.33
CA GLN A 3 -36.51 23.37 -0.08
C GLN A 3 -35.58 22.18 -0.15
N GLY A 4 -35.47 21.56 -1.33
CA GLY A 4 -34.47 20.54 -1.58
C GLY A 4 -33.12 21.07 -1.14
N ASP A 5 -32.46 20.38 -0.23
CA ASP A 5 -31.16 20.79 0.29
C ASP A 5 -30.15 20.75 -0.86
N PHE A 6 -29.84 21.93 -1.42
CA PHE A 6 -28.93 22.12 -2.54
C PHE A 6 -27.46 22.17 -2.10
N SER A 7 -27.12 21.52 -0.99
CA SER A 7 -25.74 21.36 -0.55
C SER A 7 -24.89 20.59 -1.57
N ALA A 8 -23.61 20.96 -1.67
CA ALA A 8 -22.66 20.30 -2.54
C ALA A 8 -22.54 18.78 -2.26
N SER A 9 -22.64 18.39 -0.99
CA SER A 9 -22.64 16.99 -0.57
C SER A 9 -23.78 16.19 -1.20
N ASN A 10 -24.98 16.77 -1.30
CA ASN A 10 -26.14 16.08 -1.87
C ASN A 10 -25.97 15.89 -3.37
N PHE A 11 -25.49 16.90 -4.09
CA PHE A 11 -25.17 16.76 -5.51
C PHE A 11 -24.08 15.71 -5.78
N LEU A 12 -23.01 15.70 -4.99
CA LEU A 12 -21.93 14.70 -5.12
C LEU A 12 -22.44 13.28 -4.83
N GLY A 13 -23.26 13.11 -3.80
CA GLY A 13 -23.86 11.82 -3.45
C GLY A 13 -24.79 11.29 -4.54
N LEU A 14 -25.68 12.15 -5.06
CA LEU A 14 -26.59 11.78 -6.15
C LEU A 14 -25.84 11.49 -7.45
N ALA A 15 -24.85 12.29 -7.81
CA ALA A 15 -24.00 12.03 -8.96
C ALA A 15 -23.25 10.69 -8.83
N GLN A 16 -22.76 10.37 -7.62
CA GLN A 16 -22.14 9.07 -7.35
C GLN A 16 -23.11 7.90 -7.58
N ILE A 17 -24.36 8.03 -7.13
CA ILE A 17 -25.39 7.00 -7.35
C ILE A 17 -25.64 6.83 -8.86
N ARG A 18 -25.78 7.92 -9.61
CA ARG A 18 -25.97 7.87 -11.08
C ARG A 18 -24.80 7.22 -11.79
N LEU A 19 -23.57 7.53 -11.41
CA LEU A 19 -22.37 6.90 -11.96
C LEU A 19 -22.33 5.39 -11.68
N LYS A 20 -22.79 4.93 -10.50
CA LYS A 20 -22.91 3.48 -10.20
C LYS A 20 -23.92 2.77 -11.09
N HIS A 21 -24.95 3.47 -11.55
CA HIS A 21 -25.96 2.93 -12.46
C HIS A 21 -25.59 3.07 -13.95
N GLY A 22 -24.45 3.71 -14.26
CA GLY A 22 -24.01 3.94 -15.64
C GLY A 22 -24.59 5.20 -16.28
N ASP A 23 -25.38 6.00 -15.54
CA ASP A 23 -26.03 7.22 -16.03
C ASP A 23 -25.07 8.43 -15.97
N THR A 24 -24.03 8.40 -16.78
CA THR A 24 -22.95 9.41 -16.79
C THR A 24 -23.45 10.80 -17.19
N ALA A 25 -24.34 10.88 -18.16
CA ALA A 25 -24.91 12.14 -18.62
C ALA A 25 -25.70 12.86 -17.52
N GLU A 26 -26.53 12.13 -16.76
CA GLU A 26 -27.28 12.69 -15.64
C GLU A 26 -26.35 13.10 -14.49
N ALA A 27 -25.33 12.30 -14.21
CA ALA A 27 -24.31 12.65 -13.21
C ALA A 27 -23.61 13.97 -13.57
N LEU A 28 -23.21 14.16 -14.84
CA LEU A 28 -22.58 15.40 -15.29
C LEU A 28 -23.52 16.61 -15.19
N GLN A 29 -24.80 16.44 -15.52
CA GLN A 29 -25.79 17.52 -15.36
C GLN A 29 -25.92 17.92 -13.89
N LEU A 30 -25.97 16.95 -12.96
CA LEU A 30 -26.00 17.21 -11.53
C LEU A 30 -24.75 17.96 -11.05
N LEU A 31 -23.56 17.54 -11.49
CA LEU A 31 -22.29 18.19 -11.11
C LEU A 31 -22.16 19.61 -11.71
N ARG A 32 -22.62 19.83 -12.94
CA ARG A 32 -22.65 21.19 -13.53
C ARG A 32 -23.66 22.08 -12.83
N ARG A 33 -24.84 21.54 -12.45
CA ARG A 33 -25.83 22.28 -11.66
C ARG A 33 -25.29 22.63 -10.27
N MET A 34 -24.54 21.73 -9.65
CA MET A 34 -23.87 21.98 -8.37
C MET A 34 -22.97 23.22 -8.46
N GLN A 35 -22.18 23.37 -9.53
CA GLN A 35 -21.32 24.55 -9.71
C GLN A 35 -22.11 25.87 -9.75
N LEU A 36 -23.35 25.85 -10.21
CA LEU A 36 -24.19 27.05 -10.31
C LEU A 36 -24.93 27.39 -9.00
N VAL A 37 -25.12 26.41 -8.12
CA VAL A 37 -26.00 26.54 -6.95
C VAL A 37 -25.25 26.45 -5.61
N ALA A 38 -24.14 25.72 -5.56
CA ALA A 38 -23.37 25.53 -4.34
C ALA A 38 -22.57 26.79 -3.97
N ASP A 39 -22.54 27.12 -2.68
CA ASP A 39 -21.73 28.19 -2.11
C ASP A 39 -20.67 27.58 -1.17
N PRO A 40 -19.36 27.81 -1.38
CA PRO A 40 -18.74 28.62 -2.44
C PRO A 40 -18.72 27.93 -3.83
N PRO A 41 -18.83 28.69 -4.94
CA PRO A 41 -19.06 28.17 -6.29
C PRO A 41 -17.92 27.34 -6.93
N PHE A 42 -16.78 27.18 -6.26
CA PHE A 42 -15.61 26.50 -6.82
C PHE A 42 -14.94 25.45 -5.92
N ASP A 43 -15.38 25.32 -4.67
CA ASP A 43 -14.76 24.38 -3.73
C ASP A 43 -15.14 22.93 -4.04
N SER A 44 -16.31 22.75 -4.64
CA SER A 44 -16.85 21.43 -5.00
C SER A 44 -16.31 20.89 -6.34
N LEU A 45 -15.52 21.67 -7.08
CA LEU A 45 -14.96 21.26 -8.37
C LEU A 45 -13.89 20.16 -8.22
N MET A 46 -13.07 20.23 -7.18
CA MET A 46 -12.04 19.22 -6.91
C MET A 46 -12.67 17.87 -6.51
N PRO A 47 -13.64 17.82 -5.57
CA PRO A 47 -14.42 16.61 -5.31
C PRO A 47 -15.16 16.06 -6.54
N ALA A 48 -15.76 16.91 -7.39
CA ALA A 48 -16.44 16.47 -8.61
C ALA A 48 -15.47 15.79 -9.60
N ALA A 49 -14.30 16.40 -9.83
CA ALA A 49 -13.27 15.81 -10.67
C ALA A 49 -12.76 14.47 -10.10
N ALA A 50 -12.54 14.40 -8.79
CA ALA A 50 -12.12 13.16 -8.12
C ALA A 50 -13.15 12.04 -8.24
N LEU A 51 -14.45 12.39 -8.12
CA LEU A 51 -15.55 11.45 -8.30
C LEU A 51 -15.56 10.88 -9.73
N LEU A 52 -15.50 11.74 -10.76
CA LEU A 52 -15.50 11.29 -12.15
C LEU A 52 -14.29 10.40 -12.49
N ARG A 53 -13.10 10.73 -11.97
CA ARG A 53 -11.90 9.89 -12.13
C ARG A 53 -12.05 8.51 -11.49
N ARG A 54 -12.72 8.41 -10.33
CA ARG A 54 -12.97 7.14 -9.64
C ARG A 54 -13.88 6.21 -10.45
N PHE A 55 -14.76 6.78 -11.28
CA PHE A 55 -15.64 6.04 -12.19
C PHE A 55 -15.09 6.00 -13.64
N GLU A 56 -13.78 6.14 -13.83
CA GLU A 56 -13.11 5.99 -15.13
C GLU A 56 -13.52 7.02 -16.21
N HIS A 57 -13.93 8.23 -15.79
CA HIS A 57 -14.26 9.35 -16.68
C HIS A 57 -13.23 10.51 -16.61
N PRO A 58 -11.97 10.31 -17.03
CA PRO A 58 -10.92 11.31 -16.89
C PRO A 58 -11.07 12.51 -17.83
N SER A 59 -11.71 12.34 -19.00
CA SER A 59 -11.98 13.44 -19.94
C SER A 59 -12.93 14.47 -19.32
N ASP A 60 -13.99 13.98 -18.67
CA ASP A 60 -15.03 14.83 -18.09
C ASP A 60 -14.53 15.47 -16.79
N ALA A 61 -13.73 14.74 -16.01
CA ALA A 61 -13.03 15.31 -14.85
C ALA A 61 -12.15 16.52 -15.24
N ALA A 62 -11.54 16.51 -16.43
CA ALA A 62 -10.70 17.60 -16.89
C ALA A 62 -11.48 18.91 -17.10
N GLU A 63 -12.78 18.86 -17.40
CA GLU A 63 -13.65 20.05 -17.49
C GLU A 63 -13.70 20.79 -16.15
N PHE A 64 -13.99 20.07 -15.06
CA PHE A 64 -14.06 20.62 -13.70
C PHE A 64 -12.70 21.12 -13.21
N LEU A 65 -11.61 20.41 -13.54
CA LEU A 65 -10.26 20.84 -13.21
C LEU A 65 -9.87 22.12 -13.97
N LYS A 66 -10.24 22.26 -15.25
CA LYS A 66 -10.01 23.49 -16.02
C LYS A 66 -10.78 24.67 -15.42
N ALA A 67 -12.04 24.46 -15.04
CA ALA A 67 -12.84 25.46 -14.35
C ALA A 67 -12.20 25.88 -13.01
N ARG A 68 -11.64 24.92 -12.26
CA ARG A 68 -10.92 25.20 -11.01
C ARG A 68 -9.66 26.04 -11.24
N VAL A 69 -8.85 25.70 -12.24
CA VAL A 69 -7.64 26.49 -12.57
C VAL A 69 -8.01 27.88 -13.10
N ALA A 70 -9.12 28.04 -13.81
CA ALA A 70 -9.60 29.35 -14.23
C ALA A 70 -10.04 30.22 -13.05
N ALA A 71 -10.74 29.64 -12.07
CA ALA A 71 -11.21 30.35 -10.88
C ALA A 71 -10.09 30.59 -9.83
N VAL A 72 -9.17 29.63 -9.68
CA VAL A 72 -8.09 29.63 -8.70
C VAL A 72 -6.77 29.25 -9.41
N PRO A 73 -6.12 30.19 -10.13
CA PRO A 73 -4.93 29.89 -10.95
C PRO A 73 -3.71 29.39 -10.17
N TRP A 74 -3.64 29.66 -8.86
CA TRP A 74 -2.59 29.17 -7.97
C TRP A 74 -2.88 27.80 -7.34
N ASP A 75 -3.98 27.13 -7.71
CA ASP A 75 -4.27 25.78 -7.23
C ASP A 75 -3.30 24.76 -7.86
N ALA A 76 -2.21 24.51 -7.13
CA ALA A 76 -1.14 23.60 -7.55
C ALA A 76 -1.65 22.16 -7.80
N ASN A 77 -2.64 21.70 -7.02
CA ASN A 77 -3.19 20.34 -7.14
C ASN A 77 -4.01 20.22 -8.43
N ALA A 78 -4.88 21.18 -8.73
CA ALA A 78 -5.66 21.19 -9.96
C ALA A 78 -4.75 21.24 -11.21
N ARG A 79 -3.71 22.10 -11.17
CA ARG A 79 -2.71 22.20 -12.25
C ARG A 79 -1.92 20.91 -12.45
N ALA A 80 -1.50 20.27 -11.36
CA ALA A 80 -0.78 18.99 -11.42
C ALA A 80 -1.65 17.88 -12.02
N GLN A 81 -2.94 17.81 -11.65
CA GLN A 81 -3.87 16.83 -12.23
C GLN A 81 -4.11 17.06 -13.72
N LEU A 82 -4.10 18.32 -14.19
CA LEU A 82 -4.14 18.68 -15.61
C LEU A 82 -2.79 18.52 -16.33
N ARG A 83 -1.73 18.15 -15.60
CA ARG A 83 -0.34 18.09 -16.12
C ARG A 83 0.15 19.43 -16.70
N GLN A 84 -0.34 20.56 -16.18
CA GLN A 84 0.01 21.89 -16.66
C GLN A 84 1.17 22.50 -15.88
N GLY A 85 2.26 22.84 -16.57
CA GLY A 85 3.41 23.54 -15.98
C GLY A 85 4.13 22.73 -14.90
N LEU A 86 4.30 21.42 -15.13
CA LEU A 86 4.85 20.48 -14.14
C LEU A 86 6.26 20.87 -13.66
N SER A 87 7.14 21.38 -14.52
CA SER A 87 8.48 21.85 -14.11
C SER A 87 8.43 23.05 -13.16
N ALA A 88 7.49 23.97 -13.40
CA ALA A 88 7.25 25.10 -12.50
C ALA A 88 6.65 24.61 -11.16
N LEU A 89 5.74 23.63 -11.20
CA LEU A 89 5.18 23.04 -9.98
C LEU A 89 6.22 22.29 -9.16
N ALA A 90 7.16 21.57 -9.78
CA ALA A 90 8.23 20.86 -9.06
C ALA A 90 9.16 21.82 -8.28
N THR A 91 9.36 23.03 -8.81
CA THR A 91 10.23 24.06 -8.21
C THR A 91 9.51 25.01 -7.26
N ASP A 92 8.18 25.11 -7.32
CA ASP A 92 7.37 26.01 -6.48
C ASP A 92 7.45 25.64 -4.99
N SER A 93 8.00 26.53 -4.17
CA SER A 93 8.11 26.34 -2.72
C SER A 93 6.76 26.43 -1.98
N ASN A 94 5.77 27.10 -2.56
CA ASN A 94 4.43 27.25 -1.98
C ASN A 94 3.52 26.08 -2.33
N ALA A 95 3.86 25.29 -3.35
CA ALA A 95 3.13 24.08 -3.68
C ALA A 95 3.35 23.00 -2.60
N PRO A 96 2.28 22.27 -2.19
CA PRO A 96 2.43 21.16 -1.25
C PRO A 96 3.44 20.13 -1.75
N TYR A 97 4.28 19.58 -0.85
CA TYR A 97 5.35 18.64 -1.21
C TYR A 97 4.86 17.48 -2.09
N ARG A 98 3.69 16.89 -1.78
CA ARG A 98 3.10 15.80 -2.58
C ARG A 98 2.85 16.19 -4.04
N VAL A 99 2.41 17.43 -4.29
CA VAL A 99 2.17 17.93 -5.65
C VAL A 99 3.49 18.08 -6.42
N ARG A 100 4.51 18.62 -5.75
CA ARG A 100 5.85 18.79 -6.30
C ARG A 100 6.51 17.45 -6.61
N LEU A 101 6.30 16.47 -5.74
CA LEU A 101 6.75 15.08 -5.88
C LEU A 101 6.16 14.42 -7.12
N GLU A 102 4.83 14.47 -7.29
CA GLU A 102 4.16 13.91 -8.45
C GLU A 102 4.63 14.59 -9.74
N ALA A 103 4.79 15.92 -9.72
CA ALA A 103 5.36 16.65 -10.85
C ALA A 103 6.78 16.17 -11.18
N ALA A 104 7.67 16.06 -10.19
CA ALA A 104 9.03 15.55 -10.38
C ALA A 104 9.04 14.12 -10.97
N LYS A 105 8.21 13.21 -10.45
CA LYS A 105 8.12 11.81 -10.92
C LYS A 105 7.69 11.68 -12.38
N THR A 106 7.00 12.67 -12.95
CA THR A 106 6.68 12.68 -14.39
C THR A 106 7.87 13.02 -15.30
N GLY A 107 9.06 13.20 -14.73
CA GLY A 107 10.25 13.63 -15.48
C GLY A 107 10.28 15.13 -15.74
N ALA A 108 9.38 15.90 -15.10
CA ALA A 108 9.44 17.34 -15.13
C ALA A 108 10.71 17.78 -14.39
N GLY A 109 11.77 18.03 -15.15
CA GLY A 109 13.04 18.52 -14.60
C GLY A 109 12.79 19.75 -13.74
N GLY A 110 13.41 19.78 -12.56
CA GLY A 110 13.25 20.85 -11.59
C GLY A 110 13.25 20.36 -10.14
N GLY A 111 13.36 21.31 -9.22
CA GLY A 111 13.45 21.06 -7.78
C GLY A 111 14.90 20.94 -7.30
N ALA A 112 15.06 20.81 -5.98
CA ALA A 112 16.33 20.58 -5.32
C ALA A 112 16.23 19.35 -4.43
N GLY A 113 17.38 18.73 -4.13
CA GLY A 113 17.45 17.56 -3.27
C GLY A 113 16.69 16.35 -3.84
N GLU A 114 15.83 15.73 -3.03
CA GLU A 114 15.08 14.52 -3.37
C GLU A 114 14.27 14.65 -4.67
N LEU A 115 13.63 15.81 -4.90
CA LEU A 115 12.82 16.04 -6.10
C LEU A 115 13.67 16.01 -7.37
N ALA A 116 14.89 16.56 -7.32
CA ALA A 116 15.82 16.53 -8.44
C ALA A 116 16.30 15.10 -8.74
N LEU A 117 16.55 14.30 -7.70
CA LEU A 117 16.92 12.89 -7.83
C LEU A 117 15.78 12.08 -8.47
N LEU A 118 14.53 12.31 -8.04
CA LEU A 118 13.36 11.63 -8.59
C LEU A 118 13.06 12.02 -10.02
N ALA A 119 13.17 13.30 -10.37
CA ALA A 119 13.01 13.78 -11.74
C ALA A 119 14.03 13.16 -12.70
N ARG A 120 15.23 12.84 -12.19
CA ARG A 120 16.30 12.20 -12.95
C ARG A 120 16.04 10.71 -13.24
N GLY A 121 15.14 10.07 -12.49
CA GLY A 121 14.70 8.68 -12.71
C GLY A 121 15.71 7.59 -12.33
N HIS A 122 16.95 7.94 -11.99
CA HIS A 122 17.96 7.02 -11.46
C HIS A 122 18.52 7.58 -10.17
N ILE A 123 18.52 6.78 -9.11
CA ILE A 123 18.95 7.19 -7.76
C ILE A 123 19.81 6.07 -7.19
N THR A 124 21.04 6.39 -6.82
CA THR A 124 21.93 5.46 -6.14
C THR A 124 21.63 5.40 -4.65
N ALA A 125 22.03 4.32 -3.97
CA ALA A 125 21.89 4.20 -2.53
C ALA A 125 22.58 5.34 -1.74
N ALA A 126 23.70 5.87 -2.27
CA ALA A 126 24.41 6.99 -1.66
C ALA A 126 23.62 8.30 -1.77
N GLU A 127 23.05 8.58 -2.95
CA GLU A 127 22.23 9.78 -3.17
C GLU A 127 20.89 9.75 -2.42
N ALA A 128 20.35 8.56 -2.13
CA ALA A 128 19.16 8.44 -1.30
C ALA A 128 19.45 8.62 0.21
N ASN A 129 20.72 8.56 0.63
CA ASN A 129 21.12 8.60 2.03
C ASN A 129 21.16 10.03 2.60
N HIS A 130 20.01 10.70 2.58
CA HIS A 130 19.81 12.01 3.20
C HIS A 130 18.61 12.00 4.16
N PRO A 131 18.59 12.86 5.19
CA PRO A 131 17.44 12.98 6.09
C PRO A 131 16.14 13.23 5.31
N TYR A 132 15.06 12.55 5.70
CA TYR A 132 13.70 12.70 5.13
C TYR A 132 13.52 12.34 3.65
N TYR A 133 14.55 11.82 2.96
CA TYR A 133 14.46 11.35 1.57
C TYR A 133 13.75 9.99 1.49
N TYR A 134 12.45 9.99 1.80
CA TYR A 134 11.64 8.78 1.84
C TYR A 134 11.42 8.18 0.44
N GLU A 135 10.99 8.99 -0.53
CA GLU A 135 10.64 8.55 -1.88
C GLU A 135 11.89 8.16 -2.68
N ALA A 136 12.99 8.90 -2.50
CA ALA A 136 14.27 8.55 -3.10
C ALA A 136 14.83 7.23 -2.56
N ARG A 137 14.64 6.90 -1.27
CA ARG A 137 15.03 5.59 -0.72
C ARG A 137 14.23 4.45 -1.33
N LEU A 138 12.91 4.62 -1.50
CA LEU A 138 12.08 3.61 -2.15
C LEU A 138 12.52 3.39 -3.61
N ALA A 139 12.75 4.47 -4.36
CA ALA A 139 13.21 4.40 -5.74
C ALA A 139 14.61 3.77 -5.86
N ALA A 140 15.55 4.16 -4.98
CA ALA A 140 16.89 3.58 -4.95
C ALA A 140 16.87 2.09 -4.58
N ALA A 141 15.99 1.67 -3.65
CA ALA A 141 15.84 0.27 -3.29
C ALA A 141 15.36 -0.57 -4.48
N LEU A 142 14.43 -0.07 -5.29
CA LEU A 142 13.97 -0.75 -6.51
C LEU A 142 15.09 -0.91 -7.56
N ALA A 143 15.99 0.07 -7.64
CA ALA A 143 17.12 0.05 -8.59
C ALA A 143 18.33 -0.77 -8.09
N THR A 144 18.36 -1.17 -6.82
CA THR A 144 19.53 -1.81 -6.20
C THR A 144 19.48 -3.33 -6.29
N PRO A 145 20.45 -4.00 -6.94
CA PRO A 145 20.45 -5.46 -7.05
C PRO A 145 20.87 -6.17 -5.75
N ASP A 146 21.67 -5.52 -4.89
CA ASP A 146 22.11 -6.10 -3.63
C ASP A 146 21.00 -6.11 -2.57
N ALA A 147 20.62 -7.31 -2.11
CA ALA A 147 19.52 -7.50 -1.16
C ALA A 147 19.77 -6.82 0.19
N ARG A 148 21.00 -6.85 0.71
CA ARG A 148 21.32 -6.23 2.01
C ARG A 148 21.22 -4.71 1.96
N THR A 149 21.69 -4.10 0.88
CA THR A 149 21.55 -2.66 0.65
C THR A 149 20.08 -2.27 0.50
N ARG A 150 19.26 -3.07 -0.19
CA ARG A 150 17.80 -2.85 -0.24
C ARG A 150 17.16 -2.88 1.14
N VAL A 151 17.50 -3.86 1.98
CA VAL A 151 16.98 -3.93 3.36
C VAL A 151 17.28 -2.65 4.11
N ARG A 152 18.54 -2.17 4.09
CA ARG A 152 18.92 -0.92 4.78
C ARG A 152 18.10 0.27 4.28
N LEU A 153 18.02 0.47 2.96
CA LEU A 153 17.26 1.58 2.36
C LEU A 153 15.78 1.55 2.76
N LEU A 154 15.18 0.36 2.77
CA LEU A 154 13.76 0.18 3.09
C LEU A 154 13.50 0.37 4.59
N MET A 155 14.37 -0.14 5.47
CA MET A 155 14.27 0.13 6.91
C MET A 155 14.42 1.62 7.22
N ASP A 156 15.36 2.31 6.57
CA ASP A 156 15.53 3.76 6.73
C ASP A 156 14.29 4.53 6.24
N ALA A 157 13.62 4.05 5.18
CA ALA A 157 12.36 4.63 4.72
C ALA A 157 11.23 4.42 5.75
N VAL A 158 11.11 3.23 6.31
CA VAL A 158 10.15 2.92 7.39
C VAL A 158 10.39 3.78 8.63
N ALA A 159 11.65 4.04 8.98
CA ALA A 159 11.98 4.91 10.11
C ALA A 159 11.51 6.37 9.90
N ILE A 160 11.38 6.83 8.65
CA ILE A 160 10.87 8.18 8.33
C ILE A 160 9.34 8.21 8.37
N ARG A 161 8.68 7.17 7.85
CA ARG A 161 7.21 7.05 7.80
C ARG A 161 6.77 5.65 8.25
N PRO A 162 6.62 5.42 9.57
CA PRO A 162 6.30 4.08 10.10
C PRO A 162 4.88 3.62 9.78
N ASP A 163 3.95 4.55 9.56
CA ASP A 163 2.54 4.26 9.26
C ASP A 163 2.30 3.90 7.78
N GLU A 164 3.31 4.06 6.92
CA GLU A 164 3.22 3.71 5.51
C GLU A 164 3.54 2.23 5.31
N HIS A 165 2.59 1.47 4.77
CA HIS A 165 2.77 0.04 4.50
C HIS A 165 3.44 -0.23 3.15
N ALA A 166 3.56 0.78 2.28
CA ALA A 166 4.17 0.65 0.95
C ALA A 166 5.55 -0.07 0.93
N PRO A 167 6.50 0.19 1.86
CA PRO A 167 7.78 -0.51 1.90
C PRO A 167 7.73 -1.94 2.43
N MET A 168 6.63 -2.39 3.08
CA MET A 168 6.62 -3.67 3.82
C MET A 168 6.84 -4.89 2.92
N LEU A 169 6.13 -4.98 1.80
CA LEU A 169 6.32 -6.10 0.87
C LEU A 169 7.71 -6.09 0.20
N PRO A 170 8.23 -4.96 -0.31
CA PRO A 170 9.62 -4.85 -0.75
C PRO A 170 10.63 -5.23 0.34
N LEU A 171 10.40 -4.81 1.59
CA LEU A 171 11.28 -5.09 2.73
C LEU A 171 11.30 -6.58 3.03
N PHE A 172 10.13 -7.22 3.06
CA PHE A 172 10.02 -8.67 3.20
C PHE A 172 10.85 -9.40 2.13
N ARG A 173 10.67 -9.06 0.85
CA ARG A 173 11.38 -9.71 -0.26
C ARG A 173 12.89 -9.54 -0.14
N ALA A 174 13.35 -8.31 0.09
CA ALA A 174 14.78 -8.02 0.27
C ALA A 174 15.37 -8.75 1.49
N ALA A 175 14.65 -8.80 2.61
CA ALA A 175 15.09 -9.48 3.82
C ALA A 175 15.14 -11.00 3.63
N TYR A 176 14.14 -11.58 2.96
CA TYR A 176 14.11 -13.01 2.63
C TYR A 176 15.30 -13.41 1.73
N GLU A 177 15.54 -12.65 0.65
CA GLU A 177 16.68 -12.85 -0.24
C GLU A 177 18.04 -12.68 0.47
N ALA A 178 18.12 -11.75 1.42
CA ALA A 178 19.33 -11.52 2.23
C ALA A 178 19.52 -12.55 3.37
N GLY A 179 18.58 -13.48 3.57
CA GLY A 179 18.57 -14.44 4.67
C GLY A 179 18.29 -13.82 6.05
N GLN A 180 17.79 -12.59 6.10
CA GLN A 180 17.45 -11.85 7.31
C GLN A 180 16.01 -12.16 7.73
N PHE A 181 15.77 -13.42 8.11
CA PHE A 181 14.40 -13.90 8.34
C PHE A 181 13.68 -13.20 9.50
N GLU A 182 14.41 -12.67 10.48
CA GLU A 182 13.83 -11.82 11.53
C GLU A 182 13.20 -10.55 10.96
N VAL A 183 13.94 -9.85 10.09
CA VAL A 183 13.45 -8.63 9.44
C VAL A 183 12.28 -8.95 8.51
N ALA A 184 12.35 -10.07 7.78
CA ALA A 184 11.23 -10.54 6.98
C ALA A 184 9.99 -10.85 7.84
N HIS A 185 10.16 -11.46 9.01
CA HIS A 185 9.07 -11.74 9.94
C HIS A 185 8.42 -10.44 10.44
N GLN A 186 9.24 -9.46 10.84
CA GLN A 186 8.74 -8.13 11.23
C GLN A 186 7.98 -7.44 10.09
N ALA A 187 8.48 -7.52 8.85
CA ALA A 187 7.78 -6.94 7.69
C ALA A 187 6.41 -7.57 7.48
N ILE A 188 6.27 -8.90 7.67
CA ILE A 188 4.97 -9.60 7.63
C ILE A 188 4.06 -9.09 8.75
N TRP A 189 4.57 -8.98 9.98
CA TRP A 189 3.80 -8.47 11.12
C TRP A 189 3.27 -7.05 10.89
N HIS A 190 4.08 -6.19 10.25
CA HIS A 190 3.72 -4.79 9.95
C HIS A 190 2.92 -4.61 8.64
N GLY A 191 2.39 -5.70 8.08
CA GLY A 191 1.41 -5.63 6.99
C GLY A 191 1.97 -5.88 5.60
N ALA A 192 3.13 -6.53 5.44
CA ALA A 192 3.49 -7.09 4.15
C ALA A 192 2.43 -8.12 3.74
N ALA A 193 1.85 -7.95 2.55
CA ALA A 193 0.85 -8.86 1.99
C ALA A 193 1.07 -9.03 0.49
N SER A 194 0.78 -10.22 -0.03
CA SER A 194 0.92 -10.54 -1.45
C SER A 194 -0.08 -11.61 -1.86
N THR A 195 -0.68 -11.47 -3.04
CA THR A 195 -1.51 -12.51 -3.67
C THR A 195 -0.70 -13.45 -4.56
N ASP A 196 0.57 -13.13 -4.82
CA ASP A 196 1.51 -14.01 -5.51
C ASP A 196 1.79 -15.26 -4.65
N ILE A 197 1.54 -16.44 -5.22
CA ILE A 197 1.67 -17.73 -4.51
C ILE A 197 3.11 -18.00 -4.07
N ALA A 198 4.11 -17.68 -4.90
CA ALA A 198 5.51 -17.93 -4.56
C ALA A 198 5.90 -17.07 -3.35
N VAL A 199 5.51 -15.81 -3.35
CA VAL A 199 5.73 -14.90 -2.22
C VAL A 199 4.96 -15.36 -0.99
N ALA A 200 3.69 -15.78 -1.13
CA ALA A 200 2.88 -16.27 -0.02
C ALA A 200 3.51 -17.52 0.64
N ARG A 201 4.08 -18.44 -0.16
CA ARG A 201 4.83 -19.60 0.37
C ARG A 201 6.09 -19.18 1.12
N GLN A 202 6.83 -18.19 0.61
CA GLN A 202 8.00 -17.64 1.30
C GLN A 202 7.57 -17.02 2.65
N MET A 203 6.53 -16.21 2.67
CA MET A 203 6.01 -15.60 3.90
C MET A 203 5.55 -16.68 4.89
N ALA A 204 4.85 -17.71 4.40
CA ALA A 204 4.41 -18.82 5.22
C ALA A 204 5.59 -19.58 5.85
N SER A 205 6.67 -19.79 5.09
CA SER A 205 7.90 -20.41 5.60
C SER A 205 8.59 -19.57 6.69
N VAL A 206 8.52 -18.24 6.59
CA VAL A 206 9.07 -17.32 7.61
C VAL A 206 8.23 -17.38 8.88
N ARG A 207 6.91 -17.32 8.78
CA ARG A 207 6.02 -17.48 9.95
C ARG A 207 6.20 -18.83 10.62
N GLU A 208 6.28 -19.91 9.83
CA GLU A 208 6.49 -21.26 10.38
C GLU A 208 7.76 -21.36 11.23
N ARG A 209 8.77 -20.53 10.95
CA ARG A 209 10.03 -20.47 11.69
C ARG A 209 9.94 -19.70 13.00
N PHE A 210 9.09 -18.67 13.09
CA PHE A 210 9.06 -17.73 14.22
C PHE A 210 7.80 -17.79 15.07
N ASP A 211 6.64 -18.10 14.49
CA ASP A 211 5.38 -18.26 15.19
C ASP A 211 5.12 -19.75 15.46
N GLU A 212 5.24 -20.17 16.72
CA GLU A 212 4.95 -21.55 17.14
C GLU A 212 3.43 -21.88 17.08
N GLU A 213 2.56 -20.86 17.11
CA GLU A 213 1.10 -21.01 17.22
C GLU A 213 0.31 -20.64 15.97
N LEU A 214 0.77 -19.68 15.15
CA LEU A 214 0.05 -19.20 13.97
C LEU A 214 0.84 -19.56 12.71
N GLY A 215 0.52 -20.73 12.15
CA GLY A 215 1.05 -21.15 10.87
C GLY A 215 0.72 -20.12 9.77
N GLY A 216 1.61 -19.99 8.78
CA GLY A 216 1.50 -19.07 7.64
C GLY A 216 0.36 -19.38 6.65
N GLU A 217 -0.75 -19.91 7.16
CA GLU A 217 -1.94 -20.24 6.43
C GLU A 217 -2.69 -19.01 5.94
N ALA A 218 -2.61 -17.88 6.68
CA ALA A 218 -3.30 -16.65 6.32
C ALA A 218 -2.82 -16.14 4.95
N GLU A 219 -1.52 -16.17 4.71
CA GLU A 219 -0.89 -15.77 3.45
C GLU A 219 -1.32 -16.69 2.30
N LEU A 220 -1.33 -18.00 2.54
CA LEU A 220 -1.76 -18.98 1.53
C LEU A 220 -3.27 -18.88 1.23
N ARG A 221 -4.10 -18.62 2.23
CA ARG A 221 -5.55 -18.39 2.06
C ARG A 221 -5.83 -17.15 1.24
N GLU A 222 -5.05 -16.09 1.42
CA GLU A 222 -5.18 -14.87 0.62
C GLU A 222 -4.77 -15.13 -0.83
N ALA A 223 -3.60 -15.75 -1.05
CA ALA A 223 -3.12 -16.08 -2.39
C ALA A 223 -4.00 -17.09 -3.14
N LYS A 224 -4.76 -17.92 -2.41
CA LYS A 224 -5.75 -18.86 -2.96
C LYS A 224 -6.90 -18.13 -3.67
N LYS A 225 -7.27 -16.92 -3.23
CA LYS A 225 -8.38 -16.16 -3.82
C LYS A 225 -8.05 -15.85 -5.29
N GLY A 226 -8.97 -16.20 -6.19
CA GLY A 226 -8.80 -15.96 -7.63
C GLY A 226 -7.95 -16.99 -8.38
N GLN A 227 -7.52 -18.08 -7.73
CA GLN A 227 -6.78 -19.16 -8.40
C GLN A 227 -7.70 -20.17 -9.07
N SER A 228 -7.17 -20.96 -10.00
CA SER A 228 -7.89 -22.08 -10.64
C SER A 228 -8.27 -23.16 -9.62
N ALA A 229 -9.31 -23.94 -9.89
CA ALA A 229 -9.77 -25.00 -8.98
C ALA A 229 -8.67 -26.01 -8.62
N ALA A 230 -7.82 -26.37 -9.59
CA ALA A 230 -6.68 -27.27 -9.35
C ALA A 230 -5.64 -26.65 -8.39
N MET A 231 -5.32 -25.36 -8.57
CA MET A 231 -4.39 -24.65 -7.70
C MET A 231 -4.99 -24.43 -6.30
N GLN A 232 -6.29 -24.14 -6.22
CA GLN A 232 -7.00 -24.03 -4.95
C GLN A 232 -6.93 -25.34 -4.16
N GLN A 233 -7.16 -26.49 -4.80
CA GLN A 233 -7.02 -27.80 -4.17
C GLN A 233 -5.58 -28.08 -3.71
N GLN A 234 -4.59 -27.65 -4.48
CA GLN A 234 -3.19 -27.77 -4.06
C GLN A 234 -2.91 -26.94 -2.80
N LEU A 235 -3.31 -25.67 -2.80
CA LEU A 235 -3.14 -24.78 -1.64
C LEU A 235 -3.92 -25.28 -0.41
N ASP A 236 -5.09 -25.87 -0.59
CA ASP A 236 -5.84 -26.48 0.51
C ASP A 236 -5.08 -27.64 1.17
N ARG A 237 -4.38 -28.46 0.38
CA ARG A 237 -3.52 -29.53 0.92
C ARG A 237 -2.32 -28.95 1.68
N GLU A 238 -1.70 -27.89 1.15
CA GLU A 238 -0.58 -27.20 1.82
C GLU A 238 -1.00 -26.56 3.15
N ILE A 239 -2.16 -25.90 3.18
CA ILE A 239 -2.75 -25.33 4.40
C ILE A 239 -3.08 -26.42 5.42
N ALA A 240 -3.69 -27.53 4.98
CA ALA A 240 -4.00 -28.65 5.86
C ALA A 240 -2.73 -29.29 6.46
N ASP A 241 -1.65 -29.41 5.69
CA ASP A 241 -0.39 -29.92 6.21
C ASP A 241 0.28 -28.97 7.22
N LEU A 242 0.22 -27.65 6.99
CA LEU A 242 0.69 -26.65 7.95
C LEU A 242 -0.07 -26.73 9.27
N ASP A 243 -1.40 -26.81 9.23
CA ASP A 243 -2.26 -26.97 10.42
C ASP A 243 -1.89 -28.26 11.21
N GLN A 244 -1.70 -29.37 10.50
CA GLN A 244 -1.28 -30.63 11.13
C GLN A 244 0.12 -30.53 11.76
N ARG A 245 1.07 -29.84 11.11
CA ARG A 245 2.39 -29.57 11.69
C ARG A 245 2.32 -28.67 12.92
N ALA A 246 1.49 -27.63 12.90
CA ALA A 246 1.27 -26.74 14.04
C ALA A 246 0.66 -27.51 15.23
N LYS A 247 -0.38 -28.31 15.00
CA LYS A 247 -0.99 -29.19 16.02
C LYS A 247 0.00 -30.16 16.65
N ARG A 248 0.84 -30.81 15.83
CA ARG A 248 1.91 -31.70 16.33
C ARG A 248 2.92 -30.95 17.19
N ARG A 249 3.33 -29.73 16.79
CA ARG A 249 4.22 -28.88 17.58
C ARG A 249 3.61 -28.48 18.92
N ALA A 250 2.36 -28.02 18.93
CA ALA A 250 1.64 -27.67 20.16
C ALA A 250 1.54 -28.88 21.11
N GLN A 251 1.19 -30.07 20.60
CA GLN A 251 1.18 -31.30 21.40
C GLN A 251 2.56 -31.65 21.96
N ASN A 252 3.62 -31.47 21.16
CA ASN A 252 5.00 -31.72 21.61
C ASN A 252 5.47 -30.69 22.64
N ALA A 253 5.06 -29.42 22.50
CA ALA A 253 5.36 -28.35 23.46
C ALA A 253 4.75 -28.65 24.84
N VAL A 254 3.49 -29.12 24.88
CA VAL A 254 2.82 -29.57 26.13
C VAL A 254 3.55 -30.76 26.77
N ARG A 255 4.23 -31.59 25.98
CA ARG A 255 5.01 -32.76 26.44
C ARG A 255 6.46 -32.43 26.79
N ARG A 256 6.93 -31.19 26.59
CA ARG A 256 8.31 -30.82 26.95
C ARG A 256 8.49 -30.91 28.47
N PRO A 257 9.55 -31.58 28.95
CA PRO A 257 9.85 -31.61 30.38
C PRO A 257 10.22 -30.22 30.87
N GLU A 258 9.59 -29.78 31.95
CA GLU A 258 9.99 -28.57 32.68
C GLU A 258 11.29 -28.88 33.43
N VAL A 259 12.40 -28.28 32.98
CA VAL A 259 13.69 -28.41 33.67
C VAL A 259 13.69 -27.46 34.86
N THR A 260 13.43 -27.99 36.05
CA THR A 260 13.58 -27.25 37.31
C THR A 260 14.97 -27.50 37.90
N ALA A 261 15.40 -26.66 38.85
CA ALA A 261 16.71 -26.81 39.51
C ALA A 261 16.85 -28.09 40.35
N GLY A 262 15.73 -28.78 40.63
CA GLY A 262 15.72 -30.13 41.19
C GLY A 262 15.61 -31.18 40.08
N LEU A 263 16.15 -32.37 40.30
CA LEU A 263 16.00 -33.54 39.42
C LEU A 263 14.54 -34.08 39.36
N GLU A 264 13.56 -33.30 39.81
CA GLU A 264 12.15 -33.71 39.82
C GLU A 264 11.45 -33.26 38.55
N GLN A 265 10.96 -34.25 37.80
CA GLN A 265 10.17 -34.04 36.61
C GLN A 265 8.71 -33.79 37.04
N GLY A 266 8.24 -32.54 36.97
CA GLY A 266 6.92 -32.13 37.45
C GLY A 266 5.72 -32.78 36.72
N ARG A 267 5.95 -33.50 35.61
CA ARG A 267 4.91 -34.20 34.84
C ARG A 267 5.39 -35.59 34.39
N VAL A 268 4.58 -36.61 34.65
CA VAL A 268 4.82 -38.00 34.24
C VAL A 268 4.64 -38.15 32.73
N VAL A 269 5.73 -38.37 32.00
CA VAL A 269 5.69 -38.71 30.57
C VAL A 269 5.33 -40.19 30.43
N ARG A 270 4.09 -40.51 30.05
CA ARG A 270 3.68 -41.91 29.82
C ARG A 270 4.27 -42.42 28.49
N PRO A 271 5.10 -43.47 28.50
CA PRO A 271 5.61 -44.07 27.27
C PRO A 271 4.45 -44.71 26.48
N ARG A 272 4.42 -44.48 25.17
CA ARG A 272 3.52 -45.21 24.28
C ARG A 272 4.21 -46.52 23.91
N ILE A 273 3.96 -47.57 24.68
CA ILE A 273 4.41 -48.92 24.33
C ILE A 273 3.28 -49.50 23.46
N GLU A 274 3.54 -49.63 22.16
CA GLU A 274 2.66 -50.37 21.25
C GLU A 274 2.77 -51.87 21.58
N LYS A 275 1.62 -52.54 21.63
CA LYS A 275 1.52 -54.00 21.81
C LYS A 275 1.55 -54.70 20.47
#